data_AF-A0A960D4M3-F1
#
_entry.id   AF-A0A960D4M3-F1
#
_cell.length_a   1.000
_cell.length_b   1.000
_cell.length_c   1.000
_cell.angle_alpha   90.00
_cell.angle_beta   90.00
_cell.angle_gamma   90.00
#
_symmetry.space_group_name_H-M   'P 1'
#
loop_
_entity.id
_entity.type
_entity.pdbx_description
1 polymer ?
#
loop_
_entity_poly.entity_id
_entity_poly.type
_entity_poly.pdbx_seq_one_letter_code
_entity_poly.pdbx_strand_id
1 'polypeptide(L)'
;MPRPPLLRGLPPIADPDSRLLILGNMPSVMSLAAAEYYGNPRNAFWRIAGELFGFEVDEPYPRRVEALRRNGVAVWDVLHSCRRPGSLDSAVDPASMVANDFAAFFAAHPAIERVYFNGAAAQHNYARLVR
;
A
#
# COMPACT_ATOMS: atom_id res chain seq x y z
N MET A 1 24.01 17.53 4.23
CA MET A 1 23.46 16.69 3.14
C MET A 1 22.19 17.32 2.62
N PRO A 2 21.90 17.30 1.31
CA PRO A 2 20.64 17.82 0.78
C PRO A 2 19.46 17.02 1.34
N ARG A 3 18.34 17.71 1.61
CA ARG A 3 17.12 17.08 2.12
C ARG A 3 16.57 16.09 1.07
N PRO A 4 16.24 14.84 1.43
CA PRO A 4 15.71 13.87 0.46
C PRO A 4 14.42 14.39 -0.19
N PRO A 5 14.16 14.02 -1.46
CA PRO A 5 12.97 14.46 -2.18
C PRO A 5 11.69 14.03 -1.45
N LEU A 6 10.63 14.81 -1.61
CA LEU A 6 9.31 14.43 -1.11
C LEU A 6 8.76 13.34 -2.03
N LEU A 7 8.56 12.14 -1.49
CA LEU A 7 7.93 11.04 -2.20
C LEU A 7 6.42 11.16 -2.07
N ARG A 8 5.70 10.71 -3.11
CA ARG A 8 4.24 10.55 -3.10
C ARG A 8 3.89 9.08 -3.27
N GLY A 9 2.84 8.65 -2.58
CA GLY A 9 2.30 7.31 -2.68
C GLY A 9 1.63 7.05 -4.03
N LEU A 10 1.13 5.83 -4.19
CA LEU A 10 0.36 5.40 -5.35
C LEU A 10 -1.16 5.56 -5.09
N PRO A 11 -2.00 5.64 -6.15
CA PRO A 11 -3.44 5.56 -5.99
C PRO A 11 -3.85 4.16 -5.50
N PRO A 12 -4.93 4.02 -4.71
CA PRO A 12 -5.34 2.72 -4.19
C PRO A 12 -5.74 1.77 -5.33
N ILE A 13 -5.44 0.48 -5.16
CA ILE A 13 -6.19 -0.57 -5.85
C ILE A 13 -7.45 -0.78 -5.02
N ALA A 14 -8.60 -0.39 -5.54
CA ALA A 14 -9.88 -0.62 -4.88
C ALA A 14 -11.01 -0.55 -5.90
N ASP A 15 -12.09 -1.27 -5.59
CA ASP A 15 -13.41 -1.15 -6.20
C ASP A 15 -14.44 -0.84 -5.09
N PRO A 16 -15.57 -0.16 -5.37
CA PRO A 16 -16.52 0.29 -4.34
C PRO A 16 -17.05 -0.80 -3.39
N ASP A 17 -17.06 -2.06 -3.84
CA ASP A 17 -17.50 -3.25 -3.10
C ASP A 17 -16.34 -4.03 -2.43
N SER A 18 -15.13 -3.47 -2.40
CA SER A 18 -13.99 -4.05 -1.69
C SER A 18 -14.35 -4.28 -0.22
N ARG A 19 -14.00 -5.45 0.30
CA ARG A 19 -14.33 -5.89 1.68
C ARG A 19 -13.11 -5.93 2.61
N LEU A 20 -11.94 -6.06 2.00
CA LEU A 20 -10.66 -6.21 2.66
C LEU A 20 -9.73 -5.09 2.21
N LEU A 21 -9.07 -4.40 3.13
CA LEU A 21 -8.00 -3.45 2.82
C LEU A 21 -6.66 -3.93 3.37
N ILE A 22 -5.65 -4.03 2.50
CA ILE A 22 -4.27 -4.34 2.90
C ILE A 22 -3.42 -3.08 2.77
N LEU A 23 -2.81 -2.67 3.88
CA LEU A 23 -2.04 -1.43 3.98
C LEU A 23 -0.55 -1.67 4.15
N GLY A 24 0.25 -1.19 3.21
CA GLY A 24 1.67 -0.93 3.42
C GLY A 24 1.89 0.42 4.13
N ASN A 25 3.15 0.75 4.41
CA ASN A 25 3.49 2.05 5.03
C ASN A 25 3.70 3.13 3.96
N MET A 26 4.65 2.92 3.06
CA MET A 26 4.98 3.78 1.92
C MET A 26 5.62 2.94 0.82
N PRO A 27 5.23 3.06 -0.46
CA PRO A 27 5.78 2.23 -1.53
C PRO A 27 7.30 2.31 -1.59
N SER A 28 7.97 1.18 -1.79
CA SER A 28 9.44 1.13 -1.94
C SER A 28 9.93 1.92 -3.16
N VAL A 29 11.23 2.18 -3.27
CA VAL A 29 11.80 2.79 -4.48
C VAL A 29 11.44 1.99 -5.75
N MET A 30 11.46 0.65 -5.66
CA MET A 30 11.09 -0.22 -6.78
C MET A 30 9.60 -0.10 -7.12
N SER A 31 8.74 -0.03 -6.10
CA SER A 31 7.29 0.16 -6.26
C SER A 31 6.97 1.49 -6.93
N LEU A 32 7.62 2.57 -6.51
CA LEU A 32 7.44 3.89 -7.12
C LEU A 32 7.96 3.93 -8.56
N ALA A 33 9.11 3.33 -8.83
CA ALA A 33 9.69 3.29 -10.17
C ALA A 33 8.82 2.51 -11.18
N ALA A 34 8.19 1.43 -10.73
CA ALA A 34 7.28 0.63 -11.54
C ALA A 34 5.83 1.16 -11.57
N ALA A 35 5.48 2.10 -10.68
CA ALA A 35 4.10 2.44 -10.35
C ALA A 35 3.25 1.21 -9.93
N GLU A 36 3.87 0.27 -9.21
CA GLU A 36 3.26 -0.99 -8.78
C GLU A 36 3.39 -1.18 -7.27
N TYR A 37 2.31 -1.61 -6.61
CA TYR A 37 2.39 -2.02 -5.21
C TYR A 37 3.30 -3.24 -5.06
N TYR A 38 4.10 -3.24 -3.99
CA TYR A 38 4.96 -4.35 -3.60
C TYR A 38 5.91 -4.88 -4.70
N GLY A 39 6.31 -4.03 -5.66
CA GLY A 39 7.23 -4.39 -6.76
C GLY A 39 8.66 -4.84 -6.38
N ASN A 40 9.00 -4.92 -5.09
CA ASN A 40 10.24 -5.58 -4.66
C ASN A 40 10.00 -7.10 -4.57
N PRO A 41 10.70 -7.96 -5.34
CA PRO A 41 10.48 -9.41 -5.34
C PRO A 41 10.66 -10.10 -3.98
N ARG A 42 11.37 -9.46 -3.05
CA ARG A 42 11.52 -9.94 -1.66
C ARG A 42 10.25 -9.74 -0.83
N ASN A 43 9.33 -8.87 -1.25
CA ASN A 43 8.04 -8.72 -0.59
C ASN A 43 7.17 -9.95 -0.89
N ALA A 44 6.63 -10.58 0.14
CA ALA A 44 5.86 -11.81 0.00
C ALA A 44 4.42 -11.61 -0.49
N PHE A 45 3.94 -10.36 -0.56
CA PHE A 45 2.55 -10.03 -0.86
C PHE A 45 2.03 -10.74 -2.11
N TRP A 46 2.70 -10.60 -3.26
CA TRP A 46 2.19 -11.15 -4.52
C TRP A 46 2.22 -12.68 -4.57
N ARG A 47 3.16 -13.32 -3.87
CA ARG A 47 3.21 -14.78 -3.75
C ARG A 47 2.04 -15.29 -2.91
N ILE A 48 1.82 -14.70 -1.74
CA ILE A 48 0.71 -15.06 -0.85
C ILE A 48 -0.63 -14.79 -1.54
N ALA A 49 -0.79 -13.63 -2.18
CA ALA A 49 -2.00 -13.30 -2.92
C ALA A 49 -2.24 -14.26 -4.10
N GLY A 50 -1.17 -14.65 -4.81
CA GLY A 50 -1.25 -15.64 -5.89
C GLY A 50 -1.76 -16.99 -5.42
N GLU A 51 -1.20 -17.50 -4.31
CA GLU A 51 -1.64 -18.74 -3.67
C GLU A 51 -3.11 -18.69 -3.20
N LEU A 52 -3.57 -17.55 -2.70
CA LEU A 52 -4.93 -17.39 -2.20
C LEU A 52 -5.98 -17.16 -3.30
N PHE A 53 -5.61 -16.47 -4.38
CA PHE A 53 -6.54 -15.98 -5.39
C PHE A 53 -6.35 -16.60 -6.79
N GLY A 54 -5.40 -17.52 -6.94
CA GLY A 54 -5.24 -18.35 -8.12
C GLY A 54 -4.59 -17.64 -9.30
N PHE A 55 -3.47 -16.96 -9.08
CA PHE A 55 -2.64 -16.37 -10.15
C PHE A 55 -1.15 -16.56 -9.87
N GLU A 56 -0.33 -16.58 -10.92
CA GLU A 56 1.13 -16.71 -10.78
C GLU A 56 1.79 -15.37 -10.44
N VAL A 57 2.85 -15.40 -9.62
CA VAL A 57 3.52 -14.17 -9.12
C VAL A 57 4.13 -13.31 -10.24
N ASP A 58 4.50 -13.94 -11.35
CA ASP A 58 5.10 -13.34 -12.54
C ASP A 58 4.06 -12.93 -13.60
N GLU A 59 2.76 -13.10 -13.33
CA GLU A 59 1.73 -12.58 -14.21
C GLU A 59 1.83 -11.05 -14.37
N PRO A 60 1.40 -10.51 -15.53
CA PRO A 60 1.36 -9.07 -15.74
C PRO A 60 0.62 -8.36 -14.59
N TYR A 61 1.16 -7.23 -14.11
CA TYR A 61 0.57 -6.49 -12.99
C TYR A 61 -0.94 -6.23 -13.12
N PRO A 62 -1.49 -5.87 -14.30
CA PRO A 62 -2.93 -5.71 -14.46
C PRO A 62 -3.75 -6.97 -14.15
N ARG A 63 -3.22 -8.16 -14.44
CA ARG A 63 -3.89 -9.45 -14.11
C ARG A 63 -3.89 -9.71 -12.63
N ARG A 64 -2.77 -9.46 -11.96
CA ARG A 64 -2.65 -9.57 -10.50
C ARG A 64 -3.60 -8.61 -9.79
N VAL A 65 -3.71 -7.36 -10.28
CA VAL A 65 -4.66 -6.36 -9.78
C VAL A 65 -6.12 -6.78 -10.00
N GLU A 66 -6.44 -7.33 -11.18
CA GLU A 66 -7.77 -7.85 -11.49
C GLU A 66 -8.16 -9.00 -10.54
N ALA A 67 -7.23 -9.91 -10.24
CA ALA A 67 -7.47 -10.99 -9.30
C ALA A 67 -7.78 -10.48 -7.88
N LEU A 68 -7.07 -9.45 -7.40
CA LEU A 68 -7.37 -8.82 -6.10
C LEU A 68 -8.78 -8.22 -6.09
N ARG A 69 -9.12 -7.44 -7.12
CA ARG A 69 -10.44 -6.80 -7.28
C ARG A 69 -11.58 -7.80 -7.27
N ARG A 70 -11.47 -8.86 -8.08
CA ARG A 70 -12.47 -9.95 -8.14
C ARG A 70 -12.69 -10.65 -6.80
N ASN A 71 -11.71 -10.61 -5.92
CA ASN A 71 -11.78 -11.19 -4.57
C ASN A 71 -12.08 -10.15 -3.48
N GLY A 72 -12.48 -8.92 -3.87
CA GLY A 72 -12.83 -7.84 -2.94
C GLY A 72 -11.66 -7.33 -2.11
N VAL A 73 -10.43 -7.43 -2.63
CA VAL A 73 -9.21 -7.00 -1.95
C VAL A 73 -8.73 -5.65 -2.49
N ALA A 74 -8.78 -4.66 -1.62
CA ALA A 74 -8.14 -3.37 -1.82
C ALA A 74 -6.70 -3.36 -1.27
N VAL A 75 -5.84 -2.58 -1.92
CA VAL A 75 -4.45 -2.36 -1.52
C VAL A 75 -4.14 -0.87 -1.55
N TRP A 76 -3.54 -0.39 -0.47
CA TRP A 76 -3.02 0.97 -0.41
C TRP A 76 -1.82 1.07 0.53
N ASP A 77 -1.36 2.29 0.77
CA ASP A 77 -0.35 2.61 1.77
C ASP A 77 -0.91 3.64 2.76
N VAL A 78 -0.38 3.65 3.98
CA VAL A 78 -0.77 4.63 5.01
C VAL A 78 -0.34 6.03 4.62
N LEU A 79 0.87 6.19 4.10
CA LEU A 79 1.44 7.50 3.80
C LEU A 79 1.09 7.96 2.38
N HIS A 80 0.40 9.10 2.30
CA HIS A 80 0.21 9.86 1.07
C HIS A 80 1.54 10.43 0.57
N SER A 81 2.34 10.96 1.50
CA SER A 81 3.66 11.50 1.19
C SER A 81 4.59 11.48 2.39
N CYS A 82 5.88 11.38 2.12
CA CYS A 82 6.93 11.51 3.12
C CYS A 82 8.29 11.77 2.46
N ARG A 83 9.28 12.16 3.25
CA ARG A 83 10.69 12.17 2.85
C ARG A 83 11.37 10.94 3.42
N ARG A 84 11.98 10.14 2.55
CA ARG A 84 12.70 8.91 2.92
C ARG A 84 13.88 8.71 1.96
N PRO A 85 15.13 8.70 2.43
CA PRO A 85 16.24 8.21 1.62
C PRO A 85 16.16 6.68 1.51
N GLY A 86 16.19 6.17 0.28
CA GLY A 86 16.06 4.73 0.02
C GLY A 86 14.66 4.17 0.35
N SER A 87 14.61 2.89 0.72
CA SER A 87 13.35 2.13 0.89
C SER A 87 13.08 1.69 2.33
N LEU A 88 13.97 1.96 3.29
CA LEU A 88 13.81 1.49 4.67
C LEU A 88 12.80 2.34 5.43
N ASP A 89 11.81 1.72 6.07
CA ASP A 89 10.82 2.44 6.88
C ASP A 89 11.46 3.23 8.03
N SER A 90 12.55 2.72 8.62
CA SER A 90 13.32 3.43 9.65
C SER A 90 13.98 4.72 9.16
N ALA A 91 14.08 4.91 7.83
CA ALA A 91 14.65 6.11 7.23
C ALA A 91 13.60 7.17 6.91
N VAL A 92 12.30 6.92 7.13
CA VAL A 92 11.26 7.93 6.90
C VAL A 92 11.40 9.04 7.94
N ASP A 93 11.48 10.29 7.48
CA ASP A 93 11.45 11.49 8.33
C ASP A 93 10.05 11.65 8.95
N PRO A 94 9.87 11.45 10.27
CA PRO A 94 8.55 11.47 10.90
C PRO A 94 7.82 12.81 10.76
N ALA A 95 8.56 13.93 10.71
CA ALA A 95 7.99 15.27 10.59
C ALA A 95 7.45 15.56 9.18
N SER A 96 7.77 14.72 8.20
CA SER A 96 7.32 14.85 6.82
C SER A 96 6.14 13.95 6.45
N MET A 97 5.71 13.07 7.35
CA MET A 97 4.68 12.08 7.08
C MET A 97 3.31 12.74 6.97
N VAL A 98 2.64 12.50 5.85
CA VAL A 98 1.24 12.85 5.63
C VAL A 98 0.49 11.56 5.32
N ALA A 99 -0.53 11.23 6.11
CA ALA A 99 -1.38 10.07 5.84
C ALA A 99 -2.30 10.33 4.64
N ASN A 100 -2.70 9.25 3.98
CA ASN A 100 -3.79 9.27 3.02
C ASN A 100 -5.13 9.64 3.69
N ASP A 101 -6.07 10.15 2.91
CA ASP A 101 -7.41 10.51 3.39
C ASP A 101 -8.28 9.25 3.54
N PHE A 102 -8.13 8.59 4.68
CA PHE A 102 -8.88 7.39 5.01
C PHE A 102 -10.37 7.67 5.24
N ALA A 103 -10.74 8.86 5.69
CA ALA A 103 -12.14 9.22 5.90
C ALA A 103 -12.89 9.25 4.55
N ALA A 104 -12.33 9.94 3.55
CA ALA A 104 -12.87 9.93 2.21
C ALA A 104 -12.83 8.53 1.58
N PHE A 105 -11.74 7.78 1.81
CA PHE A 105 -11.60 6.42 1.29
C PHE A 105 -12.69 5.48 1.84
N PHE A 106 -12.93 5.44 3.15
CA PHE A 106 -13.96 4.57 3.74
C PHE A 106 -15.38 5.03 3.38
N ALA A 107 -15.60 6.34 3.20
CA ALA A 107 -16.89 6.83 2.68
C ALA A 107 -17.17 6.32 1.25
N ALA A 108 -16.14 6.19 0.42
CA ALA A 108 -16.24 5.66 -0.94
C ALA A 108 -16.29 4.11 -1.01
N HIS A 109 -15.82 3.43 0.04
CA HIS A 109 -15.73 1.96 0.10
C HIS A 109 -16.39 1.43 1.39
N PRO A 110 -17.72 1.58 1.54
CA PRO A 110 -18.42 1.28 2.79
C PRO A 110 -18.49 -0.22 3.11
N ALA A 111 -18.15 -1.10 2.14
CA ALA A 111 -18.15 -2.55 2.33
C ALA A 111 -16.88 -3.08 3.02
N ILE A 112 -15.87 -2.22 3.28
CA ILE A 112 -14.65 -2.65 3.95
C ILE A 112 -14.95 -2.98 5.41
N GLU A 113 -14.78 -4.26 5.76
CA GLU A 113 -15.01 -4.79 7.10
C GLU A 113 -13.70 -5.05 7.85
N ARG A 114 -12.59 -5.18 7.10
CA ARG A 114 -11.31 -5.61 7.65
C ARG A 114 -10.14 -4.85 7.05
N VAL A 115 -9.23 -4.43 7.91
CA VAL A 115 -7.97 -3.77 7.56
C VAL A 115 -6.81 -4.61 8.08
N TYR A 116 -5.87 -4.97 7.20
CA TYR A 116 -4.66 -5.70 7.54
C TYR A 116 -3.43 -4.88 7.19
N PHE A 117 -2.40 -4.95 8.03
CA PHE A 117 -1.16 -4.20 7.83
C PHE A 117 -0.05 -5.11 7.31
N ASN A 118 0.54 -4.75 6.18
CA ASN A 118 1.75 -5.37 5.64
C ASN A 118 3.00 -4.77 6.32
N GLY A 119 3.15 -5.05 7.61
CA GLY A 119 4.30 -4.65 8.43
C GLY A 119 3.94 -3.73 9.61
N ALA A 120 4.76 -3.80 10.66
CA ALA A 120 4.55 -3.07 11.91
C ALA A 120 4.60 -1.53 11.75
N ALA A 121 5.41 -1.03 10.82
CA ALA A 121 5.49 0.40 10.55
C ALA A 121 4.16 0.97 10.00
N ALA A 122 3.49 0.22 9.12
CA ALA A 122 2.17 0.59 8.60
C ALA A 122 1.15 0.66 9.74
N GLN A 123 1.08 -0.38 10.57
CA GLN A 123 0.19 -0.41 11.73
C GLN A 123 0.43 0.76 12.70
N HIS A 124 1.71 0.99 13.05
CA HIS A 124 2.09 2.07 13.97
C HIS A 124 1.71 3.46 13.42
N ASN A 125 2.06 3.74 12.17
CA ASN A 125 1.80 5.04 11.56
C ASN A 125 0.31 5.24 11.29
N TYR A 126 -0.43 4.18 10.95
CA TYR A 126 -1.89 4.25 10.83
C TYR A 126 -2.52 4.69 12.14
N ALA A 127 -2.21 3.99 13.25
CA ALA A 127 -2.75 4.32 14.57
C ALA A 127 -2.36 5.73 15.05
N ARG A 128 -1.22 6.26 14.59
CA ARG A 128 -0.74 7.59 14.97
C ARG A 128 -1.34 8.73 14.14
N LEU A 129 -1.50 8.51 12.83
CA LEU A 129 -1.80 9.57 11.86
C LEU A 129 -3.25 9.57 11.40
N VAL A 130 -3.92 8.41 11.42
CA VAL A 130 -5.31 8.26 10.98
C VAL A 130 -6.22 8.34 12.22
N ARG A 131 -7.19 9.25 12.18
CA ARG A 131 -8.11 9.54 13.29
C ARG A 131 -9.55 9.33 12.86
#